data_AF-A0A812KFF8-F1
#
_entry.id   AF-A0A812KFF8-F1
#
_cell.length_a   1.000
_cell.length_b   1.000
_cell.length_c   1.000
_cell.angle_alpha   90.00
_cell.angle_beta   90.00
_cell.angle_gamma   90.00
#
_symmetry.space_group_name_H-M   'P 1'
#
loop_
_entity.id
_entity.type
_entity.pdbx_description
1 polymer ?
#
loop_
_entity_poly.entity_id
_entity_poly.type
_entity_poly.pdbx_seq_one_letter_code
_entity_poly.pdbx_strand_id
1 'polypeptide(L)'
;MDGMIVMFAPGKGDREAGIKAIKDFGIPNAFLDLTMKASVRFKQSDFVSSLLDTVEILDEIYTTDMGFDPNPWRTEEKINCDPGKGEISVNLVDLMEFLDLKPDGTMDDKKMKEAEDAFRTWKESDAFRRRVVGILTEEGRGVANYKDYGALSRWLRKHFPQDEEYRVLVHAHGGDGNTQDAASVEAVLEGANGVWAAVIPQAAQSGHNSSMVFLDNMLQMGNGHVLDDFWLHQAAQCARHIYSLNFNSYAIPDDCPIWGARVDQLLHTAFSTVSGEEWRQRRCKYYDIWGDDARAQIGRMTKSTDLQHKVAMLRSLSRGGNYRISPLVSDVETWRKRIVELGAAVVGPRGRAGDHVKEVRDLGFALMNAGIRANMNEAATLKQLWDIATRNKTEKIRCDQVAGYLKAQQHQGEKE
;
A
#
# COMPACT_ATOMS: atom_id res chain seq x y z
N MET A 1 -7.44 15.15 12.13
CA MET A 1 -8.03 14.10 11.27
C MET A 1 -8.21 14.58 9.84
N ASP A 2 -7.94 15.85 9.55
CA ASP A 2 -7.98 16.36 8.18
C ASP A 2 -7.08 15.53 7.25
N GLY A 3 -7.61 15.17 6.08
CA GLY A 3 -6.93 14.31 5.11
C GLY A 3 -6.93 12.82 5.42
N MET A 4 -7.50 12.37 6.55
CA MET A 4 -7.65 10.93 6.82
C MET A 4 -8.69 10.31 5.87
N ILE A 5 -8.49 9.02 5.59
CA ILE A 5 -9.29 8.23 4.65
C ILE A 5 -9.68 6.92 5.33
N VAL A 6 -10.93 6.49 5.17
CA VAL A 6 -11.34 5.09 5.43
C VAL A 6 -11.21 4.30 4.13
N MET A 7 -10.47 3.18 4.17
CA MET A 7 -10.42 2.22 3.07
C MET A 7 -11.51 1.17 3.24
N PHE A 8 -12.35 1.01 2.21
CA PHE A 8 -13.48 0.10 2.18
C PHE A 8 -13.15 -1.06 1.27
N ALA A 9 -13.19 -2.28 1.79
CA ALA A 9 -13.20 -3.46 0.93
C ALA A 9 -14.55 -3.58 0.17
N PRO A 10 -14.62 -4.34 -0.93
CA PRO A 10 -15.79 -4.37 -1.82
C PRO A 10 -17.01 -5.14 -1.26
N GLY A 11 -16.87 -5.88 -0.16
CA GLY A 11 -17.98 -6.65 0.42
C GLY A 11 -19.01 -5.75 1.11
N LYS A 12 -20.29 -6.12 1.07
CA LYS A 12 -21.38 -5.35 1.70
C LYS A 12 -21.14 -5.08 3.19
N GLY A 13 -20.75 -6.09 3.97
CA GLY A 13 -20.44 -5.94 5.39
C GLY A 13 -19.25 -5.00 5.62
N ASP A 14 -18.28 -5.04 4.72
CA ASP A 14 -17.11 -4.18 4.71
C ASP A 14 -17.49 -2.71 4.44
N ARG A 15 -18.46 -2.50 3.54
CA ARG A 15 -19.03 -1.17 3.30
C ARG A 15 -19.73 -0.61 4.53
N GLU A 16 -20.57 -1.43 5.17
CA GLU A 16 -21.26 -1.06 6.41
C GLU A 16 -20.28 -0.74 7.55
N ALA A 17 -19.21 -1.53 7.70
CA ALA A 17 -18.17 -1.27 8.69
C ALA A 17 -17.40 0.04 8.41
N GLY A 18 -17.09 0.32 7.14
CA GLY A 18 -16.44 1.56 6.74
C GLY A 18 -17.32 2.80 6.98
N ILE A 19 -18.61 2.72 6.64
CA ILE A 19 -19.60 3.78 6.91
C ILE A 19 -19.68 4.04 8.42
N LYS A 20 -19.73 2.97 9.22
CA LYS A 20 -19.73 3.10 10.68
C LYS A 20 -18.46 3.79 11.19
N ALA A 21 -17.29 3.44 10.66
CA ALA A 21 -16.03 4.06 11.04
C ALA A 21 -16.00 5.57 10.69
N ILE A 22 -16.51 5.96 9.51
CA ILE A 22 -16.63 7.37 9.15
C ILE A 22 -17.50 8.12 10.16
N LYS A 23 -18.66 7.57 10.54
CA LYS A 23 -19.57 8.19 11.51
C LYS A 23 -18.97 8.27 12.91
N ASP A 24 -18.44 7.15 13.41
CA ASP A 24 -17.91 7.04 14.76
C ASP A 24 -16.68 7.94 14.99
N PHE A 25 -15.81 8.04 13.98
CA PHE A 25 -14.52 8.72 14.10
C PHE A 25 -14.45 10.04 13.34
N GLY A 26 -15.50 10.45 12.63
CA GLY A 26 -15.51 11.69 11.85
C GLY A 26 -14.40 11.75 10.78
N ILE A 27 -14.14 10.63 10.10
CA ILE A 27 -13.08 10.55 9.09
C ILE A 27 -13.57 11.21 7.79
N PRO A 28 -12.83 12.18 7.21
CA PRO A 28 -13.41 13.08 6.23
C PRO A 28 -13.44 12.54 4.79
N ASN A 29 -12.81 11.42 4.47
CA ASN A 29 -12.70 10.92 3.11
C ASN A 29 -12.84 9.39 3.03
N ALA A 30 -13.19 8.90 1.84
CA ALA A 30 -13.37 7.47 1.58
C ALA A 30 -12.54 6.98 0.40
N PHE A 31 -12.08 5.74 0.49
CA PHE A 31 -11.40 5.02 -0.56
C PHE A 31 -12.07 3.67 -0.75
N LEU A 32 -12.69 3.46 -1.91
CA LEU A 32 -13.56 2.33 -2.18
C LEU A 32 -12.83 1.33 -3.07
N ASP A 33 -12.33 0.24 -2.50
CA ASP A 33 -11.90 -0.91 -3.30
C ASP A 33 -13.11 -1.51 -4.00
N LEU A 34 -12.98 -1.79 -5.29
CA LEU A 34 -13.97 -2.38 -6.13
C LEU A 34 -13.37 -3.58 -6.88
N THR A 35 -14.12 -4.68 -6.87
CA THR A 35 -13.76 -5.91 -7.57
C THR A 35 -14.80 -6.15 -8.66
N MET A 36 -14.35 -6.25 -9.90
CA MET A 36 -15.18 -6.54 -11.06
C MET A 36 -15.25 -8.05 -11.33
N LYS A 37 -14.36 -8.81 -10.69
CA LYS A 37 -14.26 -10.25 -10.85
C LYS A 37 -14.36 -10.94 -9.50
N ALA A 38 -15.38 -11.80 -9.36
CA ALA A 38 -15.45 -12.69 -8.20
C ALA A 38 -14.13 -13.47 -8.06
N SER A 39 -13.52 -13.40 -6.88
CA SER A 39 -12.22 -13.99 -6.59
C SER A 39 -12.27 -14.72 -5.24
N VAL A 40 -11.19 -15.43 -4.89
CA VAL A 40 -11.04 -16.01 -3.55
C VAL A 40 -11.11 -14.92 -2.47
N ARG A 41 -10.68 -13.69 -2.81
CA ARG A 41 -10.67 -12.55 -1.91
C ARG A 41 -12.06 -11.91 -1.78
N PHE A 42 -12.87 -11.91 -2.85
CA PHE A 42 -14.17 -11.22 -2.89
C PHE A 42 -15.26 -12.04 -3.61
N LYS A 43 -16.32 -12.42 -2.88
CA LYS A 43 -17.37 -13.35 -3.37
C LYS A 43 -18.49 -12.68 -4.19
N GLN A 44 -18.66 -11.36 -4.10
CA GLN A 44 -19.73 -10.61 -4.77
C GLN A 44 -19.18 -9.78 -5.93
N SER A 45 -19.94 -9.71 -7.03
CA SER A 45 -19.56 -9.01 -8.27
C SER A 45 -20.60 -7.98 -8.72
N ASP A 46 -21.58 -7.61 -7.89
CA ASP A 46 -22.43 -6.47 -8.22
C ASP A 46 -21.68 -5.17 -7.91
N PHE A 47 -20.72 -4.85 -8.78
CA PHE A 47 -19.82 -3.73 -8.61
C PHE A 47 -20.44 -2.39 -9.04
N VAL A 48 -21.64 -2.42 -9.67
CA VAL A 48 -22.35 -1.21 -10.07
C VAL A 48 -23.20 -0.67 -8.93
N SER A 49 -24.15 -1.47 -8.43
CA SER A 49 -25.05 -1.02 -7.36
C SER A 49 -24.30 -0.81 -6.05
N SER A 50 -23.39 -1.74 -5.70
CA SER A 50 -22.58 -1.66 -4.48
C SER A 50 -21.79 -0.35 -4.39
N LEU A 51 -21.24 0.12 -5.52
CA LEU A 51 -20.52 1.39 -5.56
C LEU A 51 -21.46 2.57 -5.39
N LEU A 52 -22.53 2.62 -6.20
CA LEU A 52 -23.47 3.74 -6.19
C LEU A 52 -24.19 3.90 -4.83
N ASP A 53 -24.71 2.81 -4.27
CA ASP A 53 -25.36 2.80 -2.96
C ASP A 53 -24.40 3.33 -1.88
N THR A 54 -23.13 2.90 -1.92
CA THR A 54 -22.12 3.37 -0.95
C THR A 54 -21.83 4.86 -1.14
N VAL A 55 -21.67 5.32 -2.39
CA VAL A 55 -21.38 6.73 -2.71
C VAL A 55 -22.54 7.64 -2.30
N GLU A 56 -23.79 7.23 -2.52
CA GLU A 56 -24.98 7.98 -2.10
C GLU A 56 -25.07 8.13 -0.59
N ILE A 57 -24.85 7.02 0.15
CA ILE A 57 -24.82 7.06 1.62
C ILE A 57 -23.71 8.00 2.11
N LEU A 58 -22.52 7.93 1.51
CA LEU A 58 -21.40 8.78 1.90
C LEU A 58 -21.65 10.25 1.57
N ASP A 59 -22.24 10.56 0.42
CA ASP A 59 -22.64 11.92 0.06
C ASP A 59 -23.62 12.52 1.07
N GLU A 60 -24.63 11.74 1.50
CA GLU A 60 -25.58 12.15 2.53
C GLU A 60 -24.88 12.41 3.86
N ILE A 61 -24.01 11.50 4.32
CA ILE A 61 -23.24 11.66 5.57
C ILE A 61 -22.38 12.92 5.51
N TYR A 62 -21.60 13.09 4.43
CA TYR A 62 -20.72 14.23 4.31
C TYR A 62 -21.48 15.55 4.25
N THR A 63 -22.61 15.59 3.56
CA THR A 63 -23.40 16.82 3.40
C THR A 63 -24.23 17.14 4.64
N THR A 64 -24.99 16.16 5.14
CA THR A 64 -26.00 16.36 6.19
C THR A 64 -25.40 16.22 7.58
N ASP A 65 -24.65 15.15 7.83
CA ASP A 65 -24.12 14.85 9.17
C ASP A 65 -22.84 15.64 9.46
N MET A 66 -21.97 15.80 8.46
CA MET A 66 -20.65 16.43 8.63
C MET A 66 -20.57 17.88 8.12
N GLY A 67 -21.57 18.34 7.36
CA GLY A 67 -21.64 19.72 6.85
C GLY A 67 -20.53 20.09 5.85
N PHE A 68 -19.97 19.11 5.13
CA PHE A 68 -18.96 19.35 4.10
C PHE A 68 -19.57 19.90 2.82
N ASP A 69 -18.75 20.66 2.07
CA ASP A 69 -19.13 21.21 0.77
C ASP A 69 -19.64 20.08 -0.16
N PRO A 70 -20.82 20.22 -0.79
CA PRO A 70 -21.32 19.29 -1.81
C PRO A 70 -20.39 19.11 -3.01
N ASN A 71 -19.48 20.06 -3.25
CA ASN A 71 -18.47 20.03 -4.29
C ASN A 71 -17.06 19.96 -3.65
N PRO A 72 -16.55 18.75 -3.32
CA PRO A 72 -15.24 18.57 -2.69
C PRO A 72 -14.07 18.73 -3.67
N TRP A 73 -14.31 19.08 -4.94
CA TRP A 73 -13.28 19.17 -5.96
C TRP A 73 -12.31 20.32 -5.64
N ARG A 74 -11.01 19.98 -5.68
CA ARG A 74 -9.90 20.92 -5.41
C ARG A 74 -9.16 21.20 -6.71
N THR A 75 -8.86 22.49 -6.92
CA THR A 75 -7.97 22.93 -8.00
C THR A 75 -6.56 22.34 -7.82
N GLU A 76 -5.79 22.27 -8.90
CA GLU A 76 -4.44 21.69 -8.86
C GLU A 76 -3.55 22.34 -7.80
N GLU A 77 -3.65 23.65 -7.61
CA GLU A 77 -2.86 24.41 -6.63
C GLU A 77 -3.22 24.05 -5.18
N LYS A 78 -4.47 23.60 -4.95
CA LYS A 78 -4.98 23.26 -3.62
C LYS A 78 -4.74 21.80 -3.26
N ILE A 79 -4.43 20.92 -4.22
CA ILE A 79 -4.28 19.48 -3.98
C ILE A 79 -3.21 19.19 -2.93
N ASN A 80 -2.11 19.94 -2.97
CA ASN A 80 -0.96 19.76 -2.09
C ASN A 80 -1.01 20.64 -0.82
N CYS A 81 -1.90 21.63 -0.77
CA CYS A 81 -1.96 22.62 0.31
C CYS A 81 -3.12 22.39 1.28
N ASP A 82 -4.29 22.00 0.74
CA ASP A 82 -5.51 21.88 1.50
C ASP A 82 -5.88 20.41 1.69
N PRO A 83 -6.17 19.94 2.92
CA PRO A 83 -6.61 18.57 3.12
C PRO A 83 -7.98 18.33 2.46
N GLY A 84 -8.12 17.20 1.75
CA GLY A 84 -9.40 16.78 1.18
C GLY A 84 -10.47 16.58 2.26
N LYS A 85 -11.71 16.97 1.94
CA LYS A 85 -12.90 16.78 2.79
C LYS A 85 -14.09 16.39 1.93
N GLY A 86 -14.72 15.27 2.26
CA GLY A 86 -15.81 14.68 1.50
C GLY A 86 -15.37 14.12 0.14
N GLU A 87 -14.07 13.87 -0.06
CA GLU A 87 -13.58 13.25 -1.30
C GLU A 87 -13.77 11.73 -1.24
N ILE A 88 -14.19 11.15 -2.36
CA ILE A 88 -14.26 9.70 -2.57
C ILE A 88 -13.28 9.32 -3.70
N SER A 89 -12.48 8.30 -3.43
CA SER A 89 -11.60 7.66 -4.42
C SER A 89 -12.09 6.23 -4.66
N VAL A 90 -12.14 5.78 -5.91
CA VAL A 90 -12.57 4.43 -6.29
C VAL A 90 -11.38 3.67 -6.86
N ASN A 91 -11.04 2.52 -6.27
CA ASN A 91 -9.94 1.67 -6.71
C ASN A 91 -10.46 0.41 -7.41
N LEU A 92 -10.15 0.28 -8.69
CA LEU A 92 -10.53 -0.84 -9.54
C LEU A 92 -9.46 -1.94 -9.39
N VAL A 93 -9.62 -2.78 -8.38
CA VAL A 93 -8.59 -3.69 -7.83
C VAL A 93 -8.11 -4.75 -8.81
N ASP A 94 -9.01 -5.23 -9.64
CA ASP A 94 -8.79 -6.38 -10.53
C ASP A 94 -9.20 -6.08 -11.97
N LEU A 95 -9.16 -4.80 -12.35
CA LEU A 95 -9.61 -4.34 -13.67
C LEU A 95 -8.81 -4.99 -14.80
N MET A 96 -7.48 -5.12 -14.66
CA MET A 96 -6.64 -5.81 -15.65
C MET A 96 -7.04 -7.27 -15.81
N GLU A 97 -7.26 -7.98 -14.69
CA GLU A 97 -7.64 -9.39 -14.67
C GLU A 97 -9.10 -9.63 -15.08
N PHE A 98 -9.95 -8.63 -14.87
CA PHE A 98 -11.30 -8.59 -15.39
C PHE A 98 -11.23 -8.49 -16.90
N LEU A 99 -10.66 -7.42 -17.44
CA LEU A 99 -10.53 -7.14 -18.88
C LEU A 99 -9.71 -8.20 -19.65
N ASP A 100 -9.00 -9.09 -18.96
CA ASP A 100 -8.13 -10.09 -19.57
C ASP A 100 -7.07 -9.44 -20.48
N LEU A 101 -6.48 -8.35 -19.98
CA LEU A 101 -5.48 -7.55 -20.68
C LEU A 101 -4.29 -8.42 -21.09
N LYS A 102 -3.99 -8.41 -22.38
CA LYS A 102 -2.91 -9.17 -23.01
C LYS A 102 -1.65 -8.32 -23.16
N PRO A 103 -0.46 -8.94 -23.29
CA PRO A 103 0.80 -8.21 -23.47
C PRO A 103 0.89 -7.32 -24.71
N ASP A 104 0.02 -7.51 -25.70
CA ASP A 104 -0.08 -6.66 -26.90
C ASP A 104 -1.02 -5.46 -26.70
N GLY A 105 -1.57 -5.28 -25.50
CA GLY A 105 -2.52 -4.23 -25.15
C GLY A 105 -3.97 -4.53 -25.51
N THR A 106 -4.26 -5.71 -26.08
CA THR A 106 -5.65 -6.11 -26.35
C THR A 106 -6.38 -6.52 -25.08
N MET A 107 -7.68 -6.29 -25.04
CA MET A 107 -8.58 -6.59 -23.92
C MET A 107 -9.80 -7.34 -24.47
N ASP A 108 -10.52 -8.06 -23.60
CA ASP A 108 -11.75 -8.75 -23.98
C ASP A 108 -12.87 -7.75 -24.27
N ASP A 109 -13.34 -7.68 -25.52
CA ASP A 109 -14.36 -6.73 -25.99
C ASP A 109 -15.66 -6.76 -25.16
N LYS A 110 -16.10 -7.94 -24.74
CA LYS A 110 -17.34 -8.08 -23.97
C LYS A 110 -17.17 -7.44 -22.59
N LYS A 111 -16.05 -7.71 -21.94
CA LYS A 111 -15.75 -7.18 -20.60
C LYS A 111 -15.40 -5.70 -20.64
N MET A 112 -14.73 -5.23 -21.69
CA MET A 112 -14.58 -3.80 -21.94
C MET A 112 -15.95 -3.13 -21.97
N LYS A 113 -16.87 -3.62 -22.80
CA LYS A 113 -18.23 -3.08 -22.89
C LYS A 113 -18.95 -3.09 -21.54
N GLU A 114 -18.82 -4.17 -20.77
CA GLU A 114 -19.40 -4.27 -19.42
C GLU A 114 -18.84 -3.20 -18.46
N ALA A 115 -17.53 -2.97 -18.47
CA ALA A 115 -16.88 -1.92 -17.69
C ALA A 115 -17.32 -0.52 -18.16
N GLU A 116 -17.37 -0.29 -19.47
CA GLU A 116 -17.78 0.99 -20.07
C GLU A 116 -19.24 1.34 -19.75
N ASP A 117 -20.11 0.33 -19.79
CA ASP A 117 -21.52 0.48 -19.42
C ASP A 117 -21.64 0.85 -17.93
N ALA A 118 -20.85 0.21 -17.06
CA ALA A 118 -20.80 0.55 -15.64
C ALA A 118 -20.29 1.98 -15.41
N PHE A 119 -19.20 2.39 -16.07
CA PHE A 119 -18.67 3.76 -15.96
C PHE A 119 -19.70 4.80 -16.38
N ARG A 120 -20.44 4.53 -17.46
CA ARG A 120 -21.52 5.41 -17.92
C ARG A 120 -22.62 5.52 -16.85
N THR A 121 -23.08 4.38 -16.32
CA THR A 121 -24.09 4.36 -15.24
C THR A 121 -23.61 5.09 -13.99
N TRP A 122 -22.33 4.98 -13.63
CA TRP A 122 -21.78 5.72 -12.49
C TRP A 122 -21.84 7.23 -12.70
N LYS A 123 -21.43 7.70 -13.88
CA LYS A 123 -21.44 9.12 -14.22
C LYS A 123 -22.86 9.70 -14.36
N GLU A 124 -23.89 8.87 -14.50
CA GLU A 124 -25.29 9.31 -14.44
C GLU A 124 -25.75 9.66 -13.00
N SER A 125 -25.05 9.18 -11.96
CA SER A 125 -25.35 9.50 -10.56
C SER A 125 -24.80 10.88 -10.16
N ASP A 126 -25.66 11.72 -9.58
CA ASP A 126 -25.29 13.04 -9.05
C ASP A 126 -24.34 12.96 -7.86
N ALA A 127 -24.50 11.95 -6.99
CA ALA A 127 -23.59 11.74 -5.86
C ALA A 127 -22.20 11.33 -6.35
N PHE A 128 -22.13 10.45 -7.36
CA PHE A 128 -20.87 10.04 -7.98
C PHE A 128 -20.13 11.22 -8.59
N ARG A 129 -20.77 11.97 -9.49
CA ARG A 129 -20.13 13.13 -10.15
C ARG A 129 -19.65 14.19 -9.16
N ARG A 130 -20.39 14.40 -8.07
CA ARG A 130 -20.00 15.36 -7.03
C ARG A 130 -18.83 14.86 -6.20
N ARG A 131 -18.87 13.62 -5.72
CA ARG A 131 -17.97 13.16 -4.64
C ARG A 131 -16.78 12.35 -5.12
N VAL A 132 -16.89 11.64 -6.25
CA VAL A 132 -15.81 10.79 -6.73
C VAL A 132 -14.80 11.63 -7.49
N VAL A 133 -13.66 11.91 -6.85
CA VAL A 133 -12.60 12.76 -7.42
C VAL A 133 -11.44 11.94 -8.01
N GLY A 134 -11.35 10.65 -7.65
CA GLY A 134 -10.23 9.79 -8.01
C GLY A 134 -10.68 8.42 -8.50
N ILE A 135 -10.11 7.99 -9.63
CA ILE A 135 -10.22 6.66 -10.19
C ILE A 135 -8.83 6.02 -10.14
N LEU A 136 -8.70 4.94 -9.40
CA LEU A 136 -7.47 4.20 -9.24
C LEU A 136 -7.60 2.84 -9.90
N THR A 137 -6.47 2.30 -10.33
CA THR A 137 -6.37 0.91 -10.73
C THR A 137 -5.13 0.30 -10.13
N GLU A 138 -5.25 -0.96 -9.74
CA GLU A 138 -4.14 -1.82 -9.41
C GLU A 138 -4.29 -3.15 -10.13
N GLU A 139 -3.26 -3.97 -10.02
CA GLU A 139 -3.29 -5.36 -10.45
C GLU A 139 -2.80 -6.21 -9.27
N GLY A 140 -3.55 -7.26 -8.94
CA GLY A 140 -3.45 -7.90 -7.64
C GLY A 140 -2.33 -8.95 -7.50
N ARG A 141 -1.53 -9.20 -8.54
CA ARG A 141 -0.66 -10.39 -8.65
C ARG A 141 0.83 -10.09 -8.79
N GLY A 142 1.23 -8.85 -9.05
CA GLY A 142 2.56 -8.46 -9.50
C GLY A 142 3.03 -9.09 -10.83
N VAL A 143 2.15 -9.34 -11.80
CA VAL A 143 2.51 -10.00 -13.09
C VAL A 143 2.33 -9.11 -14.33
N ALA A 144 1.62 -7.99 -14.21
CA ALA A 144 1.49 -7.04 -15.31
C ALA A 144 2.84 -6.35 -15.57
N ASN A 145 3.16 -6.04 -16.82
CA ASN A 145 4.35 -5.27 -17.17
C ASN A 145 4.03 -3.77 -17.29
N TYR A 146 5.05 -2.91 -17.33
CA TYR A 146 4.86 -1.46 -17.38
C TYR A 146 3.98 -0.96 -18.55
N LYS A 147 4.01 -1.61 -19.72
CA LYS A 147 3.17 -1.23 -20.86
C LYS A 147 1.70 -1.56 -20.65
N ASP A 148 1.40 -2.59 -19.85
CA ASP A 148 0.02 -2.93 -19.50
C ASP A 148 -0.62 -1.80 -18.69
N TYR A 149 0.14 -1.22 -17.74
CA TYR A 149 -0.28 -0.02 -16.99
C TYR A 149 -0.45 1.20 -17.90
N GLY A 150 0.43 1.39 -18.88
CA GLY A 150 0.28 2.46 -19.89
C GLY A 150 -0.96 2.28 -20.76
N ALA A 151 -1.18 1.07 -21.30
CA ALA A 151 -2.35 0.74 -22.10
C ALA A 151 -3.66 0.95 -21.32
N LEU A 152 -3.70 0.50 -20.06
CA LEU A 152 -4.87 0.68 -19.21
C LEU A 152 -5.11 2.15 -18.85
N SER A 153 -4.06 2.91 -18.52
CA SER A 153 -4.17 4.35 -18.22
C SER A 153 -4.76 5.12 -19.39
N ARG A 154 -4.25 4.86 -20.60
CA ARG A 154 -4.75 5.45 -21.86
C ARG A 154 -6.21 5.09 -22.10
N TRP A 155 -6.61 3.85 -21.80
CA TRP A 155 -8.00 3.41 -21.95
C TRP A 155 -8.92 4.07 -20.92
N LEU A 156 -8.55 4.09 -19.64
CA LEU A 156 -9.31 4.78 -18.59
C LEU A 156 -9.54 6.25 -18.91
N ARG A 157 -8.55 6.93 -19.54
CA ARG A 157 -8.70 8.32 -19.99
C ARG A 157 -9.73 8.58 -21.07
N LYS A 158 -10.14 7.56 -21.82
CA LYS A 158 -11.27 7.71 -22.74
C LYS A 158 -12.61 7.82 -21.99
N HIS A 159 -12.67 7.34 -20.76
CA HIS A 159 -13.88 7.29 -19.95
C HIS A 159 -13.90 8.30 -18.79
N PHE A 160 -12.71 8.69 -18.32
CA PHE A 160 -12.48 9.72 -17.31
C PHE A 160 -11.49 10.76 -17.86
N PRO A 161 -11.92 11.57 -18.84
CA PRO A 161 -11.05 12.50 -19.53
C PRO A 161 -10.64 13.66 -18.60
N GLN A 162 -9.54 14.34 -18.94
CA GLN A 162 -8.93 15.34 -18.07
C GLN A 162 -9.82 16.59 -17.86
N ASP A 163 -10.67 16.92 -18.84
CA ASP A 163 -11.64 18.02 -18.77
C ASP A 163 -12.81 17.75 -17.81
N GLU A 164 -13.05 16.49 -17.45
CA GLU A 164 -13.97 16.10 -16.37
C GLU A 164 -13.28 16.11 -14.97
N GLU A 165 -12.04 16.62 -14.88
CA GLU A 165 -11.25 16.82 -13.66
C GLU A 165 -10.87 15.54 -12.86
N TYR A 166 -11.41 14.36 -13.20
CA TYR A 166 -11.12 13.10 -12.52
C TYR A 166 -9.62 12.79 -12.45
N ARG A 167 -9.16 12.40 -11.27
CA ARG A 167 -7.77 12.01 -11.04
C ARG A 167 -7.58 10.51 -11.31
N VAL A 168 -6.83 10.15 -12.35
CA VAL A 168 -6.49 8.74 -12.61
C VAL A 168 -5.15 8.41 -11.96
N LEU A 169 -5.11 7.40 -11.09
CA LEU A 169 -3.90 6.95 -10.41
C LEU A 169 -3.67 5.46 -10.64
N VAL A 170 -2.40 5.03 -10.64
CA VAL A 170 -2.04 3.61 -10.72
C VAL A 170 -1.31 3.14 -9.47
N HIS A 171 -1.53 1.88 -9.10
CA HIS A 171 -0.75 1.19 -8.08
C HIS A 171 -0.20 -0.11 -8.64
N ALA A 172 1.13 -0.20 -8.73
CA ALA A 172 1.80 -1.34 -9.36
C ALA A 172 2.48 -2.23 -8.32
N HIS A 173 2.16 -3.53 -8.33
CA HIS A 173 2.76 -4.51 -7.41
C HIS A 173 4.06 -5.07 -7.98
N GLY A 174 5.09 -5.25 -7.16
CA GLY A 174 6.31 -5.95 -7.54
C GLY A 174 6.10 -7.47 -7.57
N GLY A 175 6.76 -8.18 -8.47
CA GLY A 175 6.64 -9.63 -8.65
C GLY A 175 7.02 -10.06 -10.08
N ASP A 176 7.29 -11.34 -10.32
CA ASP A 176 7.38 -12.00 -11.65
C ASP A 176 8.01 -11.22 -12.82
N GLY A 177 9.07 -10.44 -12.58
CA GLY A 177 9.73 -9.61 -13.60
C GLY A 177 9.05 -8.27 -13.90
N ASN A 178 7.99 -7.90 -13.16
CA ASN A 178 7.38 -6.58 -13.20
C ASN A 178 8.40 -5.49 -12.83
N THR A 179 8.33 -4.38 -13.58
CA THR A 179 9.08 -3.16 -13.37
C THR A 179 8.14 -2.09 -12.81
N GLN A 180 7.66 -2.27 -11.57
CA GLN A 180 6.65 -1.42 -10.92
C GLN A 180 6.99 0.09 -10.93
N ASP A 181 8.28 0.44 -10.86
CA ASP A 181 8.74 1.82 -10.94
C ASP A 181 8.66 2.37 -12.38
N ALA A 182 8.87 1.52 -13.39
CA ALA A 182 8.67 1.90 -14.79
C ALA A 182 7.18 1.97 -15.14
N ALA A 183 6.35 1.08 -14.58
CA ALA A 183 4.89 1.11 -14.71
C ALA A 183 4.31 2.44 -14.26
N SER A 184 4.85 2.98 -13.16
CA SER A 184 4.49 4.29 -12.62
C SER A 184 4.76 5.44 -13.60
N VAL A 185 5.92 5.40 -14.27
CA VAL A 185 6.30 6.42 -15.27
C VAL A 185 5.47 6.28 -16.54
N GLU A 186 5.32 5.05 -17.04
CA GLU A 186 4.56 4.76 -18.26
C GLU A 186 3.09 5.17 -18.12
N ALA A 187 2.46 4.87 -16.98
CA ALA A 187 1.07 5.26 -16.72
C ALA A 187 0.87 6.78 -16.81
N VAL A 188 1.79 7.58 -16.27
CA VAL A 188 1.72 9.04 -16.31
C VAL A 188 1.99 9.58 -17.71
N LEU A 189 2.95 8.99 -18.44
CA LEU A 189 3.17 9.30 -19.86
C LEU A 189 1.92 9.03 -20.71
N GLU A 190 1.10 8.07 -20.28
CA GLU A 190 -0.16 7.69 -20.92
C GLU A 190 -1.41 8.36 -20.32
N GLY A 191 -1.21 9.39 -19.50
CA GLY A 191 -2.25 10.31 -19.05
C GLY A 191 -2.74 10.10 -17.62
N ALA A 192 -2.22 9.15 -16.84
CA ALA A 192 -2.49 9.12 -15.40
C ALA A 192 -1.96 10.40 -14.71
N ASN A 193 -2.65 10.89 -13.68
CA ASN A 193 -2.18 12.04 -12.90
C ASN A 193 -1.03 11.69 -11.94
N GLY A 194 -0.89 10.42 -11.57
CA GLY A 194 0.11 10.01 -10.60
C GLY A 194 -0.06 8.56 -10.17
N VAL A 195 0.48 8.27 -8.99
CA VAL A 195 0.56 6.91 -8.47
C VAL A 195 0.11 6.82 -7.03
N TRP A 196 -0.60 5.74 -6.70
CA TRP A 196 -0.74 5.29 -5.34
C TRP A 196 0.43 4.35 -5.04
N ALA A 197 1.25 4.71 -4.06
CA ALA A 197 2.51 4.06 -3.74
C ALA A 197 2.82 4.21 -2.24
N ALA A 198 3.67 3.34 -1.69
CA ALA A 198 4.30 3.65 -0.41
C ALA A 198 5.63 4.37 -0.61
N VAL A 199 6.19 4.90 0.48
CA VAL A 199 7.48 5.62 0.46
C VAL A 199 8.60 4.73 -0.08
N ILE A 200 8.68 3.49 0.39
CA ILE A 200 9.63 2.48 -0.07
C ILE A 200 8.90 1.26 -0.63
N PRO A 201 9.46 0.57 -1.63
CA PRO A 201 8.76 -0.52 -2.30
C PRO A 201 8.52 -1.74 -1.39
N GLN A 202 9.29 -1.90 -0.31
CA GLN A 202 9.26 -3.11 0.52
C GLN A 202 8.12 -3.17 1.56
N ALA A 203 7.12 -2.27 1.49
CA ALA A 203 5.97 -2.31 2.39
C ALA A 203 4.99 -3.46 2.07
N ALA A 204 4.93 -3.94 0.82
CA ALA A 204 4.23 -5.18 0.44
C ALA A 204 5.11 -6.45 0.51
N GLN A 205 4.47 -7.62 0.40
CA GLN A 205 5.16 -8.93 0.45
C GLN A 205 6.20 -9.07 -0.66
N SER A 206 5.79 -8.89 -1.91
CA SER A 206 6.62 -8.94 -3.13
C SER A 206 7.13 -7.56 -3.57
N GLY A 207 6.61 -6.51 -2.94
CA GLY A 207 6.92 -5.11 -3.22
C GLY A 207 5.80 -4.41 -3.98
N HIS A 208 5.90 -3.09 -4.16
CA HIS A 208 5.06 -2.28 -5.05
C HIS A 208 5.84 -1.02 -5.47
N ASN A 209 5.26 -0.18 -6.31
CA ASN A 209 5.84 1.10 -6.71
C ASN A 209 6.21 2.00 -5.52
N SER A 210 7.26 2.81 -5.68
CA SER A 210 7.76 3.72 -4.65
C SER A 210 7.50 5.16 -5.02
N SER A 211 6.91 5.94 -4.10
CA SER A 211 6.73 7.38 -4.31
C SER A 211 8.07 8.09 -4.43
N MET A 212 9.09 7.66 -3.68
CA MET A 212 10.44 8.23 -3.80
C MET A 212 11.07 7.97 -5.16
N VAL A 213 11.00 6.73 -5.66
CA VAL A 213 11.55 6.39 -6.98
C VAL A 213 10.77 7.09 -8.09
N PHE A 214 9.44 7.16 -7.97
CA PHE A 214 8.60 7.90 -8.91
C PHE A 214 8.95 9.39 -8.97
N LEU A 215 9.07 10.07 -7.82
CA LEU A 215 9.42 11.49 -7.78
C LEU A 215 10.84 11.77 -8.30
N ASP A 216 11.81 10.89 -8.02
CA ASP A 216 13.16 10.96 -8.62
C ASP A 216 13.11 10.80 -10.14
N ASN A 217 12.32 9.85 -10.67
CA ASN A 217 12.13 9.69 -12.11
C ASN A 217 11.49 10.93 -12.74
N MET A 218 10.45 11.51 -12.12
CA MET A 218 9.81 12.74 -12.59
C MET A 218 10.82 13.90 -12.66
N LEU A 219 11.66 14.05 -11.62
CA LEU A 219 12.71 15.05 -11.59
C LEU A 219 13.75 14.84 -12.71
N GLN A 220 14.19 13.59 -12.93
CA GLN A 220 15.12 13.24 -14.00
C GLN A 220 14.53 13.46 -15.41
N MET A 221 13.20 13.40 -15.54
CA MET A 221 12.48 13.73 -16.76
C MET A 221 12.29 15.23 -16.97
N GLY A 222 12.74 16.07 -16.04
CA GLY A 222 12.70 17.53 -16.14
C GLY A 222 11.52 18.18 -15.41
N ASN A 223 10.73 17.43 -14.63
CA ASN A 223 9.66 18.01 -13.83
C ASN A 223 10.23 18.66 -12.55
N GLY A 224 10.51 19.97 -12.63
CA GLY A 224 11.05 20.76 -11.53
C GLY A 224 10.07 20.95 -10.36
N HIS A 225 8.75 20.89 -10.61
CA HIS A 225 7.71 21.08 -9.59
C HIS A 225 7.82 20.09 -8.44
N VAL A 226 8.43 18.93 -8.69
CA VAL A 226 8.75 17.94 -7.65
C VAL A 226 9.54 18.57 -6.49
N LEU A 227 10.43 19.51 -6.76
CA LEU A 227 11.23 20.17 -5.73
C LEU A 227 10.48 21.27 -4.99
N ASP A 228 9.44 21.84 -5.61
CA ASP A 228 8.60 22.88 -5.02
C ASP A 228 7.55 22.27 -4.09
N ASP A 229 6.98 21.13 -4.50
CA ASP A 229 5.88 20.47 -3.78
C ASP A 229 6.35 19.47 -2.71
N PHE A 230 7.52 18.83 -2.91
CA PHE A 230 7.95 17.73 -2.05
C PHE A 230 9.28 18.00 -1.35
N TRP A 231 9.26 17.82 -0.02
CA TRP A 231 10.46 17.86 0.83
C TRP A 231 11.30 16.59 0.65
N LEU A 232 12.08 16.53 -0.44
CA LEU A 232 12.87 15.34 -0.78
C LEU A 232 14.30 15.35 -0.23
N HIS A 233 14.80 16.47 0.29
CA HIS A 233 16.21 16.56 0.66
C HIS A 233 16.63 15.70 1.87
N GLN A 234 15.66 15.16 2.60
CA GLN A 234 15.85 14.21 3.71
C GLN A 234 15.39 12.79 3.37
N ALA A 235 14.91 12.58 2.15
CA ALA A 235 14.14 11.39 1.80
C ALA A 235 14.96 10.10 1.93
N ALA A 236 16.27 10.13 1.65
CA ALA A 236 17.12 8.94 1.77
C ALA A 236 17.12 8.39 3.21
N GLN A 237 17.33 9.23 4.23
CA GLN A 237 17.29 8.77 5.63
C GLN A 237 15.87 8.40 6.07
N CYS A 238 14.84 9.10 5.58
CA CYS A 238 13.46 8.70 5.82
C CYS A 238 13.18 7.28 5.31
N ALA A 239 13.60 6.95 4.09
CA ALA A 239 13.51 5.59 3.55
C ALA A 239 14.28 4.58 4.39
N ARG A 240 15.52 4.89 4.80
CA ARG A 240 16.31 4.01 5.67
C ARG A 240 15.64 3.77 7.02
N HIS A 241 15.02 4.80 7.58
CA HIS A 241 14.28 4.67 8.82
C HIS A 241 13.02 3.85 8.64
N ILE A 242 12.20 4.10 7.62
CA ILE A 242 11.00 3.31 7.29
C ILE A 242 11.36 1.85 7.03
N TYR A 243 12.47 1.58 6.35
CA TYR A 243 12.99 0.22 6.20
C TYR A 243 13.29 -0.40 7.56
N SER A 244 13.95 0.34 8.46
CA SER A 244 14.17 -0.11 9.83
C SER A 244 12.87 -0.31 10.63
N LEU A 245 11.82 0.50 10.38
CA LEU A 245 10.49 0.29 10.96
C LEU A 245 9.89 -1.04 10.48
N ASN A 246 9.93 -1.29 9.18
CA ASN A 246 9.30 -2.46 8.56
C ASN A 246 10.05 -3.77 8.82
N PHE A 247 11.39 -3.71 8.89
CA PHE A 247 12.23 -4.89 8.96
C PHE A 247 12.93 -5.05 10.31
N ASN A 248 12.87 -4.07 11.20
CA ASN A 248 13.67 -4.03 12.43
C ASN A 248 15.18 -4.16 12.14
N SER A 249 15.67 -3.45 11.12
CA SER A 249 17.08 -3.50 10.72
C SER A 249 17.49 -2.31 9.86
N TYR A 250 18.75 -1.90 10.00
CA TYR A 250 19.41 -0.93 9.13
C TYR A 250 20.29 -1.58 8.04
N ALA A 251 20.30 -2.92 7.96
CA ALA A 251 20.94 -3.66 6.87
C ALA A 251 20.04 -3.60 5.62
N ILE A 252 20.19 -2.51 4.88
CA ILE A 252 19.45 -2.18 3.67
C ILE A 252 20.20 -2.78 2.47
N PRO A 253 19.50 -3.38 1.48
CA PRO A 253 20.15 -3.82 0.25
C PRO A 253 20.90 -2.67 -0.42
N ASP A 254 22.16 -2.91 -0.76
CA ASP A 254 23.04 -1.85 -1.26
C ASP A 254 22.58 -1.28 -2.61
N ASP A 255 21.80 -2.04 -3.39
CA ASP A 255 21.20 -1.65 -4.68
C ASP A 255 19.87 -0.92 -4.56
N CYS A 256 19.37 -0.62 -3.35
CA CYS A 256 18.18 0.21 -3.24
C CYS A 256 18.40 1.55 -3.96
N PRO A 257 17.49 1.94 -4.88
CA PRO A 257 17.61 3.22 -5.57
C PRO A 257 17.56 4.34 -4.54
N ILE A 258 18.37 5.39 -4.71
CA ILE A 258 18.41 6.59 -3.84
C ILE A 258 18.97 6.36 -2.42
N TRP A 259 18.54 5.34 -1.68
CA TRP A 259 18.88 5.16 -0.26
C TRP A 259 19.83 3.98 0.05
N GLY A 260 20.22 3.19 -0.96
CA GLY A 260 21.22 2.12 -0.85
C GLY A 260 22.66 2.64 -0.78
N ALA A 261 23.60 1.80 -0.33
CA ALA A 261 25.00 2.21 -0.17
C ALA A 261 25.76 2.37 -1.50
N ARG A 262 25.32 1.70 -2.58
CA ARG A 262 25.99 1.79 -3.90
C ARG A 262 25.64 3.05 -4.69
N VAL A 263 24.63 3.80 -4.27
CA VAL A 263 24.13 4.98 -5.00
C VAL A 263 25.18 6.09 -5.14
N ASP A 264 26.09 6.22 -4.15
CA ASP A 264 27.15 7.22 -4.12
C ASP A 264 28.56 6.64 -4.31
N GLN A 265 28.68 5.35 -4.65
CA GLN A 265 30.00 4.74 -4.82
C GLN A 265 30.68 5.23 -6.09
N LEU A 266 31.98 5.51 -5.97
CA LEU A 266 32.80 5.95 -7.08
C LEU A 266 32.76 4.92 -8.20
N LEU A 267 32.35 5.37 -9.37
CA LEU A 267 32.48 4.60 -10.60
C LEU A 267 33.99 4.44 -10.91
N HIS A 268 34.35 3.32 -11.55
CA HIS A 268 35.69 3.17 -12.12
C HIS A 268 36.00 4.41 -12.97
N THR A 269 37.24 4.90 -12.98
CA THR A 269 37.60 6.18 -13.62
C THR A 269 37.25 6.25 -15.11
N ALA A 270 37.15 5.10 -15.77
CA ALA A 270 36.64 4.97 -17.15
C ALA A 270 35.16 5.41 -17.35
N PHE A 271 34.39 5.52 -16.27
CA PHE A 271 33.00 5.99 -16.25
C PHE A 271 32.84 7.28 -15.43
N SER A 272 33.95 7.91 -15.02
CA SER A 272 33.91 9.24 -14.42
C SER A 272 33.44 10.23 -15.48
N THR A 273 32.41 10.99 -15.17
CA THR A 273 31.87 12.01 -16.07
C THR A 273 32.91 13.08 -16.30
N VAL A 274 33.26 13.36 -17.56
CA VAL A 274 34.14 14.48 -17.87
C VAL A 274 33.34 15.79 -17.84
N SER A 275 34.04 16.93 -17.72
CA SER A 275 33.41 18.26 -17.70
C SER A 275 32.46 18.43 -18.90
N GLY A 276 31.18 18.67 -18.62
CA GLY A 276 30.12 18.79 -19.63
C GLY A 276 29.28 17.53 -19.85
N GLU A 277 29.61 16.39 -19.25
CA GLU A 277 28.85 15.13 -19.29
C GLU A 277 27.92 14.95 -18.08
N GLU A 278 27.19 16.00 -17.70
CA GLU A 278 26.16 15.92 -16.66
C GLU A 278 24.85 15.30 -17.15
N TRP A 279 24.91 14.48 -18.21
CA TRP A 279 23.72 13.93 -18.85
C TRP A 279 22.96 13.03 -17.88
N ARG A 280 21.79 13.51 -17.43
CA ARG A 280 20.84 12.79 -16.56
C ARG A 280 21.48 12.20 -15.30
N GLN A 281 22.49 12.86 -14.74
CA GLN A 281 23.04 12.43 -13.45
C GLN A 281 21.99 12.60 -12.35
N ARG A 282 21.80 11.55 -11.53
CA ARG A 282 20.93 11.63 -10.36
C ARG A 282 21.52 12.57 -9.33
N ARG A 283 20.65 13.33 -8.66
CA ARG A 283 21.03 14.23 -7.56
C ARG A 283 21.16 13.47 -6.25
N CYS A 284 21.93 12.37 -6.21
CA CYS A 284 22.00 11.47 -5.04
C CYS A 284 22.27 12.22 -3.72
N LYS A 285 23.21 13.17 -3.75
CA LYS A 285 23.56 14.03 -2.59
C LYS A 285 22.43 14.95 -2.13
N TYR A 286 21.48 15.31 -3.01
CA TYR A 286 20.35 16.15 -2.65
C TYR A 286 19.43 15.45 -1.65
N TYR A 287 19.26 14.13 -1.76
CA TYR A 287 18.31 13.36 -0.94
C TYR A 287 18.79 13.06 0.49
N ASP A 288 20.04 13.40 0.85
CA ASP A 288 20.67 13.09 2.14
C ASP A 288 21.30 14.34 2.80
N ILE A 289 20.54 15.45 2.82
CA ILE A 289 20.92 16.71 3.45
C ILE A 289 20.34 16.76 4.87
N TRP A 290 21.25 16.72 5.85
CA TRP A 290 20.95 16.80 7.28
C TRP A 290 21.96 17.70 7.99
N GLY A 291 21.50 18.43 9.02
CA GLY A 291 22.37 19.17 9.94
C GLY A 291 23.24 18.22 10.80
N ASP A 292 24.35 18.74 11.29
CA ASP A 292 25.38 17.94 11.99
C ASP A 292 24.84 17.19 13.21
N ASP A 293 23.98 17.82 14.01
CA ASP A 293 23.37 17.21 15.19
C ASP A 293 22.48 16.00 14.83
N ALA A 294 21.68 16.14 13.77
CA ALA A 294 20.82 15.08 13.28
C ALA A 294 21.64 13.92 12.70
N ARG A 295 22.72 14.22 11.94
CA ARG A 295 23.68 13.20 11.49
C ARG A 295 24.30 12.45 12.65
N ALA A 296 24.71 13.16 13.71
CA ALA A 296 25.26 12.55 14.91
C ALA A 296 24.25 11.66 15.65
N GLN A 297 22.99 12.07 15.74
CA GLN A 297 21.92 11.28 16.34
C GLN A 297 21.62 10.01 15.54
N ILE A 298 21.47 10.12 14.23
CA ILE A 298 21.30 8.97 13.32
C ILE A 298 22.50 8.04 13.44
N GLY A 299 23.72 8.60 13.46
CA GLY A 299 24.96 7.85 13.66
C GLY A 299 25.00 7.08 14.99
N ARG A 300 24.43 7.62 16.07
CA ARG A 300 24.29 6.88 17.35
C ARG A 300 23.26 5.76 17.26
N MET A 301 22.14 5.98 16.58
CA MET A 301 21.11 4.96 16.36
C MET A 301 21.63 3.79 15.53
N THR A 302 22.43 4.06 14.49
CA THR A 302 23.05 3.04 13.66
C THR A 302 24.23 2.36 14.35
N LYS A 303 24.96 3.04 15.23
CA LYS A 303 26.08 2.49 16.01
C LYS A 303 25.66 1.70 17.27
N SER A 304 24.37 1.43 17.48
CA SER A 304 23.91 0.41 18.42
C SER A 304 24.30 -0.99 17.90
N THR A 305 25.61 -1.25 17.85
CA THR A 305 26.27 -2.38 17.20
C THR A 305 25.91 -3.72 17.83
N ASP A 306 25.60 -3.74 19.13
CA ASP A 306 25.24 -4.97 19.85
C ASP A 306 23.85 -5.46 19.45
N LEU A 307 22.87 -4.55 19.33
CA LEU A 307 21.53 -4.88 18.84
C LEU A 307 21.58 -5.30 17.36
N GLN A 308 22.35 -4.59 16.53
CA GLN A 308 22.50 -4.92 15.12
C GLN A 308 23.21 -6.27 14.90
N HIS A 309 24.27 -6.58 15.65
CA HIS A 309 24.93 -7.89 15.60
C HIS A 309 23.99 -9.00 16.07
N LYS A 310 23.27 -8.78 17.18
CA LYS A 310 22.28 -9.75 17.67
C LYS A 310 21.17 -10.00 16.64
N VAL A 311 20.63 -8.95 16.02
CA VAL A 311 19.62 -9.07 14.96
C VAL A 311 20.18 -9.76 13.71
N ALA A 312 21.39 -9.39 13.27
CA ALA A 312 22.04 -10.01 12.11
C ALA A 312 22.35 -11.49 12.35
N MET A 313 22.82 -11.85 13.55
CA MET A 313 23.04 -13.23 13.99
C MET A 313 21.72 -14.01 14.08
N LEU A 314 20.68 -13.46 14.70
CA LEU A 314 19.36 -14.11 14.76
C LEU A 314 18.76 -14.34 13.36
N ARG A 315 19.03 -13.42 12.42
CA ARG A 315 18.63 -13.57 11.01
C ARG A 315 19.46 -14.61 10.26
N SER A 316 20.78 -14.68 10.46
CA SER A 316 21.60 -15.72 9.82
C SER A 316 21.26 -17.12 10.34
N LEU A 317 20.74 -17.22 11.56
CA LEU A 317 20.19 -18.44 12.15
C LEU A 317 18.76 -18.74 11.67
N SER A 318 18.02 -17.72 11.21
CA SER A 318 16.69 -17.89 10.64
C SER A 318 16.82 -18.47 9.23
N ARG A 319 16.54 -19.77 9.06
CA ARG A 319 16.41 -20.37 7.73
C ARG A 319 15.39 -19.56 6.92
N GLY A 320 15.81 -19.05 5.75
CA GLY A 320 14.93 -18.45 4.78
C GLY A 320 13.81 -19.43 4.48
N GLY A 321 12.57 -19.00 4.67
CA GLY A 321 11.40 -19.81 4.35
C GLY A 321 10.66 -19.25 3.17
N ASN A 322 9.77 -20.08 2.62
CA ASN A 322 8.94 -19.79 1.46
C ASN A 322 7.80 -18.82 1.78
N TYR A 323 7.49 -18.60 3.06
CA TYR A 323 6.39 -17.75 3.50
C TYR A 323 6.89 -16.59 4.34
N ARG A 324 6.51 -15.36 3.95
CA ARG A 324 6.75 -14.14 4.73
C ARG A 324 5.45 -13.66 5.36
N ILE A 325 5.50 -13.37 6.64
CA ILE A 325 4.41 -12.72 7.37
C ILE A 325 4.63 -11.23 7.38
N SER A 326 3.71 -10.53 6.72
CA SER A 326 3.40 -9.13 6.99
C SER A 326 2.05 -9.10 7.71
N PRO A 327 1.97 -8.64 8.98
CA PRO A 327 0.75 -8.70 9.77
C PRO A 327 -0.45 -8.18 9.02
N LEU A 328 -0.35 -6.98 8.46
CA LEU A 328 -1.43 -6.28 7.77
C LEU A 328 -1.98 -7.03 6.54
N VAL A 329 -1.16 -7.74 5.77
CA VAL A 329 -1.59 -8.23 4.45
C VAL A 329 -1.63 -9.75 4.32
N SER A 330 -1.06 -10.48 5.28
CA SER A 330 -1.00 -11.95 5.18
C SER A 330 -2.30 -12.57 5.69
N ASP A 331 -2.91 -13.40 4.85
CA ASP A 331 -4.12 -14.13 5.18
C ASP A 331 -3.85 -15.27 6.18
N VAL A 332 -4.91 -15.80 6.78
CA VAL A 332 -4.83 -16.89 7.78
C VAL A 332 -4.06 -18.10 7.23
N GLU A 333 -4.20 -18.37 5.93
CA GLU A 333 -3.55 -19.48 5.27
C GLU A 333 -2.03 -19.28 5.14
N THR A 334 -1.57 -18.07 4.82
CA THR A 334 -0.15 -17.72 4.78
C THR A 334 0.47 -17.79 6.17
N TRP A 335 -0.24 -17.31 7.20
CA TRP A 335 0.14 -17.52 8.61
C TRP A 335 0.27 -19.00 8.95
N ARG A 336 -0.71 -19.81 8.56
CA ARG A 336 -0.70 -21.27 8.79
C ARG A 336 0.51 -21.91 8.12
N LYS A 337 0.76 -21.60 6.84
CA LYS A 337 1.87 -22.13 6.06
C LYS A 337 3.22 -21.78 6.68
N ARG A 338 3.41 -20.54 7.16
CA ARG A 338 4.64 -20.15 7.89
C ARG A 338 4.80 -20.91 9.20
N ILE A 339 3.74 -21.06 9.99
CA ILE A 339 3.79 -21.81 11.25
C ILE A 339 4.13 -23.30 10.99
N VAL A 340 3.56 -23.89 9.94
CA VAL A 340 3.89 -25.26 9.50
C VAL A 340 5.35 -25.37 9.10
N GLU A 341 5.86 -24.40 8.34
CA GLU A 341 7.26 -24.37 7.89
C GLU A 341 8.26 -24.32 9.06
N LEU A 342 7.92 -23.57 10.11
CA LEU A 342 8.73 -23.51 11.33
C LEU A 342 8.48 -24.71 12.27
N GLY A 343 7.36 -25.40 12.09
CA GLY A 343 7.04 -26.68 12.71
C GLY A 343 7.11 -26.66 14.24
N ALA A 344 7.75 -27.68 14.81
CA ALA A 344 7.83 -27.89 16.26
C ALA A 344 8.49 -26.73 17.03
N ALA A 345 9.27 -25.87 16.36
CA ALA A 345 9.84 -24.68 16.99
C ALA A 345 8.77 -23.66 17.43
N VAL A 346 7.59 -23.67 16.79
CA VAL A 346 6.47 -22.78 17.12
C VAL A 346 5.36 -23.54 17.84
N VAL A 347 4.90 -24.68 17.32
CA VAL A 347 3.72 -25.37 17.88
C VAL A 347 4.06 -26.41 18.96
N GLY A 348 5.34 -26.69 19.18
CA GLY A 348 5.81 -27.76 20.05
C GLY A 348 5.58 -29.17 19.46
N PRO A 349 6.01 -30.24 20.16
CA PRO A 349 5.98 -31.61 19.61
C PRO A 349 4.59 -32.19 19.35
N ARG A 350 3.54 -31.62 19.97
CA ARG A 350 2.16 -32.14 19.91
C ARG A 350 1.15 -31.14 19.35
N GLY A 351 1.55 -29.89 19.13
CA GLY A 351 0.64 -28.86 18.62
C GLY A 351 0.42 -29.00 17.11
N ARG A 352 -0.75 -28.56 16.62
CA ARG A 352 -1.04 -28.48 15.19
C ARG A 352 -1.18 -27.03 14.78
N ALA A 353 -0.56 -26.63 13.68
CA ALA A 353 -0.57 -25.24 13.21
C ALA A 353 -1.98 -24.63 13.03
N GLY A 354 -3.02 -25.45 12.83
CA GLY A 354 -4.40 -24.97 12.71
C GLY A 354 -5.07 -24.56 14.03
N ASP A 355 -4.51 -24.94 15.19
CA ASP A 355 -5.24 -24.84 16.47
C ASP A 355 -5.43 -23.40 16.97
N HIS A 356 -4.49 -22.51 16.62
CA HIS A 356 -4.40 -21.14 17.15
C HIS A 356 -4.00 -20.08 16.11
N VAL A 357 -3.99 -20.42 14.81
CA VAL A 357 -3.45 -19.53 13.78
C VAL A 357 -4.17 -18.17 13.73
N LYS A 358 -5.49 -18.17 13.94
CA LYS A 358 -6.29 -16.94 13.92
C LYS A 358 -5.92 -16.03 15.09
N GLU A 359 -5.83 -16.60 16.29
CA GLU A 359 -5.47 -15.88 17.51
C GLU A 359 -4.03 -15.36 17.46
N VAL A 360 -3.10 -16.11 16.87
CA VAL A 360 -1.72 -15.68 16.66
C VAL A 360 -1.65 -14.50 15.68
N ARG A 361 -2.41 -14.56 14.58
CA ARG A 361 -2.55 -13.44 13.63
C ARG A 361 -3.13 -12.21 14.33
N ASP A 362 -4.18 -12.39 15.14
CA ASP A 362 -4.82 -11.33 15.91
C ASP A 362 -3.88 -10.64 16.90
N LEU A 363 -3.05 -11.41 17.60
CA LEU A 363 -2.01 -10.86 18.46
C LEU A 363 -0.95 -10.11 17.65
N GLY A 364 -0.57 -10.64 16.48
CA GLY A 364 0.34 -9.96 15.56
C GLY A 364 -0.16 -8.58 15.14
N PHE A 365 -1.46 -8.45 14.86
CA PHE A 365 -2.10 -7.17 14.60
C PHE A 365 -2.10 -6.24 15.81
N ALA A 366 -2.45 -6.77 16.99
CA ALA A 366 -2.49 -5.98 18.21
C ALA A 366 -1.12 -5.38 18.54
N LEU A 367 -0.03 -6.15 18.36
CA LEU A 367 1.33 -5.65 18.55
C LEU A 367 1.65 -4.52 17.57
N MET A 368 1.31 -4.68 16.29
CA MET A 368 1.52 -3.64 15.28
C MET A 368 0.77 -2.34 15.63
N ASN A 369 -0.51 -2.44 15.99
CA ASN A 369 -1.33 -1.28 16.37
C ASN A 369 -0.86 -0.62 17.66
N ALA A 370 -0.28 -1.40 18.59
CA ALA A 370 0.32 -0.88 19.82
C ALA A 370 1.72 -0.27 19.60
N GLY A 371 2.24 -0.26 18.36
CA GLY A 371 3.59 0.20 18.06
C GLY A 371 4.69 -0.73 18.59
N ILE A 372 4.33 -1.96 18.98
CA ILE A 372 5.27 -2.97 19.48
C ILE A 372 5.88 -3.69 18.29
N ARG A 373 7.20 -3.61 18.16
CA ARG A 373 7.93 -4.24 17.07
C ARG A 373 8.21 -5.70 17.35
N ALA A 374 7.82 -6.55 16.41
CA ALA A 374 8.04 -7.98 16.47
C ALA A 374 8.30 -8.54 15.07
N ASN A 375 9.30 -9.41 14.93
CA ASN A 375 9.59 -10.06 13.66
C ASN A 375 8.71 -11.31 13.51
N MET A 376 7.57 -11.17 12.83
CA MET A 376 6.62 -12.27 12.64
C MET A 376 7.13 -13.39 11.72
N ASN A 377 8.34 -13.26 11.16
CA ASN A 377 8.99 -14.35 10.45
C ASN A 377 9.83 -15.23 11.39
N GLU A 378 10.11 -14.78 12.61
CA GLU A 378 10.99 -15.49 13.54
C GLU A 378 10.23 -16.55 14.34
N ALA A 379 10.81 -17.75 14.47
CA ALA A 379 10.22 -18.83 15.26
C ALA A 379 10.01 -18.44 16.73
N ALA A 380 10.96 -17.72 17.34
CA ALA A 380 10.84 -17.27 18.72
C ALA A 380 9.65 -16.32 18.93
N THR A 381 9.48 -15.35 18.02
CA THR A 381 8.34 -14.42 18.05
C THR A 381 7.02 -15.17 17.89
N LEU A 382 6.91 -16.03 16.86
CA LEU A 382 5.68 -16.79 16.62
C LEU A 382 5.39 -17.78 17.76
N LYS A 383 6.41 -18.36 18.39
CA LYS A 383 6.26 -19.21 19.58
C LYS A 383 5.67 -18.45 20.76
N GLN A 384 6.14 -17.23 21.03
CA GLN A 384 5.58 -16.40 22.10
C GLN A 384 4.11 -16.08 21.85
N LEU A 385 3.76 -15.69 20.62
CA LEU A 385 2.36 -15.43 20.26
C LEU A 385 1.51 -16.69 20.37
N TRP A 386 2.04 -17.83 19.93
CA TRP A 386 1.40 -19.13 20.05
C TRP A 386 1.10 -19.49 21.50
N ASP A 387 2.08 -19.33 22.39
CA ASP A 387 1.93 -19.62 23.82
C ASP A 387 0.90 -18.71 24.48
N ILE A 388 0.88 -17.42 24.13
CA ILE A 388 -0.15 -16.48 24.61
C ILE A 388 -1.53 -16.93 24.13
N ALA A 389 -1.67 -17.28 22.85
CA ALA A 389 -2.94 -17.75 22.28
C ALA A 389 -3.42 -19.05 22.94
N THR A 390 -2.52 -20.02 23.14
CA THR A 390 -2.83 -21.27 23.84
C THR A 390 -3.25 -21.00 25.29
N ARG A 391 -2.48 -20.20 26.03
CA ARG A 391 -2.77 -19.87 27.43
C ARG A 391 -4.11 -19.15 27.57
N ASN A 392 -4.39 -18.15 26.73
CA ASN A 392 -5.65 -17.41 26.79
C ASN A 392 -6.86 -18.32 26.55
N LYS A 393 -6.74 -19.31 25.65
CA LYS A 393 -7.80 -20.29 25.38
C LYS A 393 -8.02 -21.24 26.57
N THR A 394 -6.95 -21.66 27.25
CA THR A 394 -7.05 -22.56 28.41
C THR A 394 -7.50 -21.85 29.69
N GLU A 395 -7.00 -20.64 29.93
CA GLU A 395 -7.22 -19.91 31.18
C GLU A 395 -8.46 -19.00 31.13
N LYS A 396 -9.09 -18.83 29.96
CA LYS A 396 -10.24 -17.93 29.73
C LYS A 396 -10.01 -16.52 30.28
N ILE A 397 -8.77 -16.03 30.20
CA ILE A 397 -8.38 -14.71 30.71
C ILE A 397 -9.25 -13.66 30.03
N ARG A 398 -10.06 -12.95 30.82
CA ARG A 398 -10.78 -11.74 30.38
C ARG A 398 -10.03 -10.53 30.88
N CYS A 399 -9.86 -9.55 30.01
CA CYS A 399 -9.39 -8.24 30.39
C CYS A 399 -10.62 -7.33 30.46
N ASP A 400 -11.14 -7.13 31.66
CA ASP A 400 -12.40 -6.38 31.88
C ASP A 400 -12.30 -4.94 31.36
N GLN A 401 -11.08 -4.39 31.28
CA GLN A 401 -10.79 -3.05 30.75
C GLN A 401 -11.04 -2.94 29.23
N VAL A 402 -11.07 -4.05 28.51
CA VAL A 402 -11.39 -4.12 27.07
C VAL A 402 -12.65 -4.95 26.80
N ALA A 403 -13.37 -5.35 27.86
CA ALA A 403 -14.65 -6.05 27.72
C ALA A 403 -15.70 -5.09 27.15
N GLY A 404 -15.85 -5.12 25.83
CA GLY A 404 -16.73 -4.21 25.07
C GLY A 404 -16.03 -3.49 23.92
N TYR A 405 -14.70 -3.56 23.81
CA TYR A 405 -14.01 -3.09 22.61
C TYR A 405 -14.37 -4.00 21.43
N LEU A 406 -15.03 -3.43 20.42
CA LEU A 406 -15.23 -4.10 19.14
C LEU A 406 -13.86 -4.24 18.47
N LYS A 407 -13.45 -5.49 18.24
CA LYS A 407 -12.25 -5.79 17.46
C LYS A 407 -12.42 -5.14 16.09
N ALA A 408 -11.48 -4.29 15.68
CA ALA A 408 -11.40 -3.84 14.29
C ALA A 408 -11.26 -5.09 13.40
N GLN A 409 -12.30 -5.42 12.65
CA GLN A 409 -12.27 -6.53 11.71
C GLN A 409 -11.54 -6.06 10.45
N GLN A 410 -10.48 -6.78 10.07
CA GLN A 410 -9.83 -6.55 8.79
C GLN A 410 -10.43 -7.52 7.77
N HIS A 411 -10.95 -6.96 6.68
CA HIS A 411 -11.51 -7.73 5.56
C HIS A 411 -10.41 -8.37 4.72
N GLN A 412 -10.11 -9.62 5.05
CA GLN A 412 -9.49 -10.57 4.13
C GLN A 412 -10.27 -11.87 4.19
N GLY A 413 -11.46 -11.88 3.59
CA GLY A 413 -12.21 -13.08 3.20
C GLY A 413 -12.19 -14.25 4.20
N GLU A 414 -12.34 -13.98 5.51
CA GLU A 414 -12.47 -15.07 6.47
C GLU A 414 -13.80 -15.77 6.20
N LYS A 415 -13.75 -17.09 6.05
CA LYS A 415 -14.88 -17.95 5.72
C LYS A 415 -16.04 -17.72 6.70
N GLU A 416 -17.09 -17.08 6.20
CA GLU A 416 -18.47 -17.46 6.48
C GLU A 416 -19.11 -18.05 5.22
#